data_AF-A0A6N9PE91-F1
#
_entry.id   AF-A0A6N9PE91-F1
#
_cell.length_a   1.000
_cell.length_b   1.000
_cell.length_c   1.000
_cell.angle_alpha   90.00
_cell.angle_beta   90.00
_cell.angle_gamma   90.00
#
_symmetry.space_group_name_H-M   'P 1'
#
loop_
_entity.id
_entity.type
_entity.pdbx_description
1 polymer ?
#
loop_
_entity_poly.entity_id
_entity_poly.type
_entity_poly.pdbx_seq_one_letter_code
_entity_poly.pdbx_strand_id
1 'polypeptide(L)'
;SQRAGHAAAAYCAGHAPAAEPLLPLKGGNGVGYTVPQQIRMDNAKDGVSVFFRVRAVYRDAKIVVRDENGTQIAAFAREHLAPGEMESIKLPRVLLDKAVGALTVQVEEGGDGK
;
A
#
# COMPACT_ATOMS: atom_id res chain seq x y z
N SER A 1 8.46 25.11 10.95
CA SER A 1 7.13 24.48 10.95
C SER A 1 7.29 22.98 11.27
N GLN A 2 7.65 22.63 12.51
CA GLN A 2 6.76 22.31 13.65
C GLN A 2 6.00 20.97 13.59
N ARG A 3 6.40 20.01 12.73
CA ARG A 3 5.92 18.60 12.84
C ARG A 3 7.02 17.55 13.01
N ALA A 4 8.26 17.84 12.61
CA ALA A 4 9.37 16.90 12.77
C ALA A 4 9.91 16.80 14.21
N GLY A 5 9.69 17.83 15.05
CA GLY A 5 10.23 17.87 16.43
C GLY A 5 9.37 17.16 17.48
N HIS A 6 8.07 16.99 17.24
CA HIS A 6 7.15 16.46 18.26
C HIS A 6 7.30 14.95 18.47
N ALA A 7 7.64 14.21 17.40
CA ALA A 7 7.80 12.76 17.49
C ALA A 7 9.10 12.31 18.19
N ALA A 8 10.16 13.13 18.17
CA ALA A 8 11.45 12.77 18.76
C ALA A 8 11.47 12.91 20.30
N ALA A 9 10.71 13.86 20.86
CA ALA A 9 10.72 14.15 22.29
C ALA A 9 10.00 13.07 23.14
N ALA A 10 9.05 12.34 22.56
CA ALA A 10 8.31 11.29 23.26
C ALA A 10 9.16 10.03 23.56
N TYR A 11 10.28 9.83 22.86
CA TYR A 11 11.13 8.64 23.05
C TYR A 11 11.98 8.68 24.34
N CYS A 12 12.32 9.87 24.85
CA CYS A 12 13.23 10.01 26.00
C CYS A 12 12.54 9.88 27.38
N ALA A 13 11.21 9.82 27.44
CA ALA A 13 10.45 9.93 28.70
C ALA A 13 9.93 8.59 29.27
N GLY A 14 10.43 7.44 28.80
CA GLY A 14 10.09 6.12 29.36
C GLY A 14 8.63 5.69 29.20
N HIS A 15 7.82 6.48 28.49
CA HIS A 15 6.48 6.10 28.06
C HIS A 15 6.60 5.62 26.63
N ALA A 16 6.59 4.31 26.42
CA ALA A 16 6.33 3.79 25.08
C ALA A 16 4.92 4.29 24.69
N PRO A 17 4.76 5.20 23.71
CA PRO A 17 3.42 5.46 23.20
C PRO A 17 2.89 4.11 22.72
N ALA A 18 1.64 3.77 23.08
CA ALA A 18 0.98 2.58 22.58
C ALA A 18 1.25 2.49 21.08
N ALA A 19 1.81 1.36 20.63
CA ALA A 19 2.26 1.24 19.24
C ALA A 19 1.10 1.60 18.32
N GLU A 20 1.22 2.74 17.63
CA GLU A 20 0.19 3.21 16.69
C GLU A 20 -0.12 2.06 15.72
N PRO A 21 -1.39 1.80 15.37
CA PRO A 21 -1.73 0.73 14.43
C PRO A 21 -1.12 1.06 13.05
N LEU A 22 0.06 0.50 12.83
CA LEU A 22 0.84 0.57 11.61
C LEU A 22 0.46 -0.63 10.76
N LEU A 23 -0.15 -0.36 9.61
CA LEU A 23 -0.49 -1.38 8.63
C LEU A 23 0.67 -1.49 7.62
N PRO A 24 1.44 -2.60 7.60
CA PRO A 24 2.54 -2.76 6.66
C PRO A 24 2.01 -2.87 5.22
N LEU A 25 2.72 -2.25 4.27
CA LEU A 25 2.43 -2.32 2.86
C LEU A 25 3.68 -2.77 2.09
N LYS A 26 3.53 -3.81 1.27
CA LYS A 26 4.63 -4.43 0.55
C LYS A 26 4.32 -4.51 -0.95
N GLY A 27 5.37 -4.47 -1.76
CA GLY A 27 5.29 -4.82 -3.19
C GLY A 27 5.44 -6.33 -3.37
N GLY A 28 4.48 -6.94 -4.06
CA GLY A 28 4.46 -8.35 -4.42
C GLY A 28 4.90 -8.59 -5.87
N ASN A 29 4.20 -9.49 -6.55
CA ASN A 29 4.48 -9.82 -7.93
C ASN A 29 4.39 -8.59 -8.84
N GLY A 30 5.37 -8.41 -9.74
CA GLY A 30 5.41 -7.29 -10.68
C GLY A 30 5.60 -5.89 -10.09
N VAL A 31 5.60 -5.72 -8.76
CA VAL A 31 5.76 -4.42 -8.09
C VAL A 31 7.13 -4.33 -7.42
N GLY A 32 7.90 -3.30 -7.77
CA GLY A 32 9.25 -3.05 -7.26
C GLY A 32 9.26 -2.62 -5.79
N TYR A 33 8.46 -1.60 -5.50
CA TYR A 33 8.34 -0.97 -4.18
C TYR A 33 7.03 -0.21 -4.10
N THR A 34 6.58 0.08 -2.87
CA THR A 34 5.42 0.92 -2.59
C THR A 34 5.80 2.10 -1.71
N VAL A 35 5.09 3.21 -1.87
CA VAL A 35 5.18 4.41 -1.03
C VAL A 35 3.75 4.83 -0.67
N PRO A 36 3.38 4.86 0.62
CA PRO A 36 4.20 4.51 1.78
C PRO A 36 4.48 3.00 1.89
N GLN A 37 5.46 2.61 2.72
CA GLN A 37 5.68 1.20 3.09
C GLN A 37 4.95 0.81 4.39
N GLN A 38 4.48 1.80 5.15
CA GLN A 38 3.66 1.60 6.33
C GLN A 38 2.57 2.67 6.36
N ILE A 39 1.33 2.23 6.56
CA ILE A 39 0.18 3.10 6.66
C ILE A 39 -0.12 3.32 8.13
N ARG A 40 -0.09 4.59 8.56
CA ARG A 40 -0.59 4.98 9.87
C ARG A 40 -2.09 5.10 9.79
N MET A 41 -2.80 4.18 10.42
CA MET A 41 -4.25 4.10 10.34
C MET A 41 -4.92 5.42 10.82
N ASP A 42 -4.42 6.07 11.86
CA ASP A 42 -4.99 7.32 12.38
C ASP A 42 -4.95 8.50 11.39
N ASN A 43 -3.97 8.50 10.48
CA ASN A 43 -3.81 9.51 9.44
C ASN A 43 -4.56 9.17 8.14
N ALA A 44 -5.14 7.96 8.05
CA ALA A 44 -5.78 7.41 6.86
C ALA A 44 -7.30 7.62 6.82
N LYS A 45 -7.84 8.66 7.49
CA LYS A 45 -9.30 8.87 7.62
C LYS A 45 -10.02 8.93 6.27
N ASP A 46 -9.43 9.62 5.30
CA ASP A 46 -9.95 9.75 3.92
C ASP A 46 -9.40 8.69 2.94
N GLY A 47 -8.72 7.68 3.47
CA GLY A 47 -7.92 6.71 2.73
C GLY A 47 -6.48 7.15 2.48
N VAL A 48 -5.73 6.30 1.79
CA VAL A 48 -4.32 6.50 1.48
C VAL A 48 -4.08 6.32 0.00
N SER A 49 -3.38 7.28 -0.61
CA SER A 49 -2.82 7.10 -1.95
C SER A 49 -1.52 6.31 -1.83
N VAL A 50 -1.49 5.16 -2.48
CA VAL A 50 -0.31 4.31 -2.60
C VAL A 50 0.29 4.55 -3.98
N PHE A 51 1.58 4.86 -3.99
CA PHE A 51 2.38 4.98 -5.19
C PHE A 51 3.32 3.79 -5.31
N PHE A 52 3.55 3.31 -6.52
CA PHE A 52 4.44 2.18 -6.74
C PHE A 52 4.99 2.20 -8.15
N ARG A 53 6.03 1.39 -8.37
CA ARG A 53 6.63 1.22 -9.69
C ARG A 53 6.58 -0.24 -10.07
N VAL A 54 6.11 -0.52 -11.27
CA VAL A 54 6.12 -1.88 -11.82
C VAL A 54 7.52 -2.25 -12.30
N ARG A 55 7.83 -3.55 -12.30
CA ARG A 55 9.15 -4.08 -12.71
C ARG A 55 9.25 -4.36 -14.21
N ALA A 56 8.13 -4.55 -14.88
CA ALA A 56 8.05 -4.85 -16.30
C ALA A 56 6.90 -4.07 -16.95
N VAL A 57 6.86 -4.15 -18.28
CA VAL A 57 5.72 -3.63 -19.04
C VAL A 57 4.60 -4.66 -19.00
N TYR A 58 3.40 -4.24 -18.62
CA TYR A 58 2.21 -5.06 -18.64
C TYR A 58 1.13 -4.45 -19.55
N ARG A 59 0.31 -5.31 -20.17
CA ARG A 59 -0.87 -4.93 -20.95
C ARG A 59 -2.07 -5.67 -20.41
N ASP A 60 -3.24 -5.03 -20.44
CA ASP A 60 -4.51 -5.60 -19.96
C ASP A 60 -4.37 -6.25 -18.57
N ALA A 61 -3.74 -5.52 -17.65
CA ALA A 61 -3.39 -6.01 -16.32
C ALA A 61 -4.30 -5.46 -15.24
N LYS A 62 -4.19 -6.03 -14.06
CA LYS A 62 -4.89 -5.60 -12.85
C LYS A 62 -3.89 -5.40 -11.73
N ILE A 63 -3.99 -4.27 -11.06
CA ILE A 63 -3.34 -4.05 -9.77
C ILE A 63 -4.24 -4.65 -8.71
N VAL A 64 -3.74 -5.63 -7.97
CA VAL A 64 -4.49 -6.33 -6.93
C VAL A 64 -3.82 -6.05 -5.58
N VAL A 65 -4.64 -5.73 -4.58
CA VAL A 65 -4.20 -5.54 -3.21
C VAL A 65 -4.79 -6.67 -2.37
N ARG A 66 -3.92 -7.44 -1.72
CA ARG A 66 -4.31 -8.56 -0.86
C ARG A 66 -3.82 -8.36 0.56
N ASP A 67 -4.54 -8.93 1.51
CA ASP A 67 -4.10 -9.01 2.91
C ASP A 67 -3.17 -10.21 3.14
N GLU A 68 -2.75 -10.42 4.39
CA GLU A 68 -1.84 -11.50 4.78
C GLU A 68 -2.44 -12.90 4.56
N ASN A 69 -3.77 -13.01 4.61
CA ASN A 69 -4.50 -14.26 4.36
C ASN A 69 -4.75 -14.52 2.86
N GLY A 70 -4.34 -13.61 1.97
CA GLY A 70 -4.57 -13.70 0.53
C GLY A 70 -5.93 -13.18 0.07
N THR A 71 -6.74 -12.61 0.97
CA THR A 71 -8.04 -12.00 0.66
C THR A 71 -7.84 -10.77 -0.21
N GLN A 72 -8.56 -10.69 -1.33
CA GLN A 72 -8.52 -9.50 -2.18
C GLN A 72 -9.25 -8.33 -1.51
N ILE A 73 -8.50 -7.28 -1.16
CA ILE A 73 -9.01 -6.06 -0.53
C ILE A 73 -9.47 -5.05 -1.58
N ALA A 74 -8.69 -4.90 -2.65
CA ALA A 74 -9.00 -3.99 -3.74
C ALA A 74 -8.41 -4.50 -5.05
N ALA A 75 -8.96 -4.06 -6.17
CA ALA A 75 -8.37 -4.35 -7.47
C ALA A 75 -8.71 -3.28 -8.51
N PHE A 76 -7.75 -2.95 -9.37
CA PHE A 76 -7.82 -1.82 -10.30
C PHE A 76 -7.33 -2.26 -11.69
N ALA A 77 -8.19 -2.19 -12.69
CA ALA A 77 -7.81 -2.52 -14.07
C ALA A 77 -6.90 -1.42 -14.67
N ARG A 78 -5.95 -1.85 -15.50
CA ARG A 78 -4.95 -1.02 -16.18
C ARG A 78 -4.68 -1.60 -17.57
N GLU A 79 -4.95 -0.82 -18.61
CA GLU A 79 -4.67 -1.24 -20.00
C GLU A 79 -3.18 -1.32 -20.28
N HIS A 80 -2.38 -0.46 -19.65
CA HIS A 80 -0.93 -0.42 -19.79
C HIS A 80 -0.27 -0.04 -18.47
N LEU A 81 0.84 -0.71 -18.17
CA LEU A 81 1.72 -0.39 -17.06
C LEU A 81 3.16 -0.42 -17.56
N ALA A 82 3.96 0.59 -17.25
CA ALA A 82 5.35 0.66 -17.66
C ALA A 82 6.26 1.07 -16.50
N PRO A 83 7.47 0.49 -16.39
CA PRO A 83 8.45 0.88 -15.35
C PRO A 83 8.96 2.31 -15.50
N GLY A 84 8.66 3.01 -16.62
CA GLY A 84 9.02 4.41 -16.82
C GLY A 84 8.19 5.38 -15.97
N GLU A 85 7.00 4.94 -15.54
CA GLU A 85 6.00 5.78 -14.88
C GLU A 85 5.74 5.31 -13.45
N MET A 86 5.31 6.24 -12.59
CA MET A 86 4.90 5.92 -11.23
C MET A 86 3.40 5.69 -11.22
N GLU A 87 2.98 4.51 -10.78
CA GLU A 87 1.58 4.16 -10.64
C GLU A 87 1.01 4.68 -9.33
N SER A 88 -0.30 4.92 -9.31
CA SER A 88 -1.02 5.29 -8.10
C SER A 88 -2.38 4.58 -8.02
N ILE A 89 -2.71 4.15 -6.80
CA ILE A 89 -4.04 3.67 -6.41
C ILE A 89 -4.45 4.37 -5.11
N LYS A 90 -5.76 4.60 -4.93
CA LYS A 90 -6.30 5.10 -3.66
C LYS A 90 -6.98 3.95 -2.93
N LEU A 91 -6.55 3.70 -1.70
CA LEU A 91 -7.16 2.74 -0.79
C LEU A 91 -8.03 3.48 0.22
N PRO A 92 -9.37 3.43 0.09
CA PRO A 92 -10.28 4.01 1.07
C PRO A 92 -10.11 3.37 2.45
N ARG A 93 -10.37 4.15 3.51
CA ARG A 93 -10.29 3.69 4.90
C ARG A 93 -11.07 2.40 5.15
N VAL A 94 -12.28 2.32 4.62
CA VAL A 94 -13.18 1.15 4.74
C VAL A 94 -12.60 -0.15 4.16
N LEU A 95 -11.64 -0.08 3.23
CA LEU A 95 -10.95 -1.26 2.71
C LEU A 95 -9.76 -1.61 3.60
N LEU A 96 -9.05 -0.61 4.11
CA LEU A 96 -7.94 -0.80 5.06
C LEU A 96 -8.44 -1.43 6.38
N ASP A 97 -9.62 -1.06 6.86
CA ASP A 97 -10.23 -1.64 8.06
C ASP A 97 -10.59 -3.12 7.91
N LYS A 98 -10.75 -3.62 6.68
CA LYS A 98 -11.01 -5.05 6.40
C LYS A 98 -9.74 -5.88 6.28
N ALA A 99 -8.59 -5.23 6.15
CA ALA A 99 -7.33 -5.93 5.96
C ALA A 99 -6.89 -6.60 7.26
N VAL A 100 -6.43 -7.85 7.14
CA VAL A 100 -5.78 -8.57 8.23
C VAL A 100 -4.28 -8.64 7.95
N GLY A 101 -3.47 -8.18 8.91
CA GLY A 101 -2.02 -8.22 8.78
C GLY A 101 -1.49 -7.30 7.69
N ALA A 102 -0.41 -7.70 7.02
CA ALA A 102 0.24 -6.89 5.99
C ALA A 102 -0.55 -6.87 4.67
N LEU A 103 -0.60 -5.69 4.03
CA LEU A 103 -1.10 -5.55 2.67
C LEU A 103 0.02 -5.77 1.64
N THR A 104 -0.32 -6.41 0.54
CA THR A 104 0.59 -6.64 -0.59
C THR A 104 -0.05 -6.14 -1.88
N VAL A 105 0.65 -5.25 -2.59
CA VAL A 105 0.27 -4.73 -3.92
C VAL A 105 0.98 -5.57 -4.97
N GLN A 106 0.23 -6.14 -5.90
CA GLN A 106 0.77 -7.00 -6.96
C GLN A 106 0.10 -6.71 -8.30
N VAL A 107 0.81 -7.02 -9.38
CA VAL A 107 0.28 -7.03 -10.74
C VAL A 107 -0.18 -8.46 -11.06
N GLU A 108 -1.42 -8.58 -11.52
CA GLU A 108 -1.96 -9.79 -12.14
C GLU A 108 -2.23 -9.44 -13.61
N GLU A 109 -1.54 -10.11 -14.53
CA GLU A 109 -1.82 -9.98 -15.96
C GLU A 109 -3.22 -10.53 -16.23
N GLY A 110 -3.97 -9.86 -17.10
CA GLY A 110 -5.23 -10.38 -17.62
C GLY A 110 -4.93 -11.60 -18.46
N GLY A 111 -4.87 -12.76 -17.81
CA GLY A 111 -4.88 -14.03 -18.49
C GLY A 111 -6.24 -14.20 -19.15
N ASP A 112 -6.30 -13.90 -20.45
CA ASP A 112 -6.97 -14.85 -21.33
C ASP A 112 -6.14 -16.12 -21.22
N GLY A 113 -6.65 -17.06 -20.40
CA GLY A 113 -6.18 -18.43 -20.42
C GLY A 113 -6.27 -18.89 -21.86
N LYS A 114 -5.11 -19.22 -22.42
CA LYS A 114 -4.96 -19.83 -23.73
C LYS A 114 -5.94 -20.99 -23.94
#